data_AF-A0A7I8MR73-F1
#
_entry.id   AF-A0A7I8MR73-F1
#
_cell.length_a   1.000
_cell.length_b   1.000
_cell.length_c   1.000
_cell.angle_alpha   90.00
_cell.angle_beta   90.00
_cell.angle_gamma   90.00
#
_symmetry.space_group_name_H-M   'P 1'
#
loop_
_entity.id
_entity.type
_entity.pdbx_description
1 polymer ?
#
loop_
_entity_poly.entity_id
_entity_poly.type
_entity_poly.pdbx_seq_one_letter_code
_entity_poly.pdbx_strand_id
1 'polypeptide(L)'
;MKLPILVLLILLTCTVATACEAVAEISPIEQLKWLESTSGAQSFQTDRDAGILRFYVTFGYARKIPGIGNVTHSRCYQGIKLIAIGGTTDTPMSEKHSRLIDLADSFAREYNLLMKQYIDSIGVGTCPPGADWEGMLASLTEFVWGSTQLEGMVGVVRSEMPRIMIDLKDLKRKDNVSSVACKTLQNYGIREPVIIEIYEWLPPPPPGYNSRKIDEFRCIQGHITR
;
A
#
# COMPACT_ATOMS: atom_id res chain seq x y z
N MET A 1 -33.12 10.14 71.71
CA MET A 1 -34.34 9.69 71.00
C MET A 1 -33.93 9.11 69.66
N LYS A 2 -34.31 7.86 69.40
CA LYS A 2 -34.12 7.10 68.16
C LYS A 2 -35.44 7.15 67.37
N LEU A 3 -35.40 7.30 66.03
CA LEU A 3 -36.03 6.47 64.98
C LEU A 3 -35.95 7.20 63.61
N PRO A 4 -36.13 6.51 62.46
CA PRO A 4 -35.28 6.53 61.25
C PRO A 4 -36.11 7.01 60.04
N ILE A 5 -35.94 6.42 58.83
CA ILE A 5 -36.80 6.52 57.61
C ILE A 5 -36.34 7.65 56.67
N LEU A 6 -36.06 7.48 55.38
CA LEU A 6 -36.19 6.38 54.41
C LEU A 6 -35.20 6.78 53.28
N VAL A 7 -34.19 5.97 52.98
CA VAL A 7 -34.09 5.25 51.70
C VAL A 7 -35.10 5.75 50.65
N LEU A 8 -34.70 6.72 49.81
CA LEU A 8 -35.29 6.86 48.48
C LEU A 8 -34.15 6.78 47.46
N LEU A 9 -33.73 5.53 47.25
CA LEU A 9 -33.03 5.07 46.06
C LEU A 9 -33.91 5.43 44.85
N ILE A 10 -33.67 6.59 44.24
CA ILE A 10 -34.14 6.86 42.89
C ILE A 10 -33.23 6.05 41.98
N LEU A 11 -33.60 4.79 41.81
CA LEU A 11 -33.23 3.94 40.69
C LEU A 11 -33.76 4.61 39.42
N LEU A 12 -33.06 5.64 38.94
CA LEU A 12 -33.20 6.10 37.57
C LEU A 12 -32.48 5.08 36.69
N THR A 13 -33.12 3.92 36.52
CA THR A 13 -32.78 3.01 35.43
C THR A 13 -33.06 3.77 34.14
N CYS A 14 -32.04 4.45 33.61
CA CYS A 14 -31.98 4.78 32.19
C CYS A 14 -32.06 3.46 31.43
N THR A 15 -33.27 3.01 31.16
CA THR A 15 -33.59 2.15 30.03
C THR A 15 -33.27 2.97 28.79
N VAL A 16 -31.98 3.08 28.48
CA VAL A 16 -31.52 3.44 27.15
C VAL A 16 -31.98 2.25 26.32
N ALA A 17 -33.18 2.35 25.75
CA ALA A 17 -33.59 1.47 24.68
C ALA A 17 -32.53 1.67 23.60
N THR A 18 -31.56 0.76 23.56
CA THR A 18 -30.67 0.60 22.41
C THR A 18 -31.56 0.11 21.29
N ALA A 19 -32.26 1.05 20.66
CA ALA A 19 -32.76 0.87 19.31
C ALA A 19 -31.51 0.54 18.49
N CYS A 20 -31.30 -0.75 18.28
CA CYS A 20 -30.36 -1.25 17.31
C CYS A 20 -30.97 -0.86 15.97
N GLU A 21 -30.76 0.39 15.57
CA GLU A 21 -31.07 0.86 14.24
C GLU A 21 -30.26 -0.05 13.33
N ALA A 22 -30.96 -1.01 12.70
CA ALA A 22 -30.40 -1.83 11.67
C ALA A 22 -29.98 -0.88 10.56
N VAL A 23 -28.69 -0.55 10.53
CA VAL A 23 -28.10 0.27 9.48
C VAL A 23 -28.32 -0.50 8.20
N ALA A 24 -29.27 -0.05 7.38
CA ALA A 24 -29.55 -0.67 6.10
C ALA A 24 -28.24 -0.68 5.30
N GLU A 25 -27.77 -1.88 4.96
CA GLU A 25 -26.52 -2.04 4.24
C GLU A 25 -26.67 -1.42 2.84
N ILE A 26 -25.97 -0.31 2.61
CA ILE A 26 -25.99 0.38 1.32
C ILE A 26 -25.34 -0.57 0.31
N SER A 27 -26.06 -0.91 -0.77
CA SER A 27 -25.51 -1.83 -1.78
C SER A 27 -24.18 -1.30 -2.35
N PRO A 28 -23.22 -2.17 -2.71
CA PRO A 28 -21.95 -1.75 -3.29
C PRO A 28 -22.08 -0.82 -4.50
N ILE A 29 -23.11 -1.02 -5.33
CA ILE A 29 -23.40 -0.14 -6.48
C ILE A 29 -23.79 1.26 -6.01
N GLU A 30 -24.67 1.40 -5.01
CA GLU A 30 -25.05 2.71 -4.45
C GLU A 30 -23.84 3.43 -3.83
N GLN A 31 -22.92 2.70 -3.19
CA GLN A 31 -21.69 3.29 -2.62
C GLN A 31 -20.76 3.89 -3.69
N LEU A 32 -20.88 3.48 -4.95
CA LEU A 32 -20.01 3.93 -6.04
C LEU A 32 -20.67 4.95 -6.99
N LYS A 33 -21.99 5.12 -6.96
CA LYS A 33 -22.71 5.98 -7.92
C LYS A 33 -22.22 7.42 -7.98
N TRP A 34 -21.74 7.98 -6.86
CA TRP A 34 -21.22 9.34 -6.81
C TRP A 34 -20.06 9.58 -7.80
N LEU A 35 -19.30 8.53 -8.14
CA LEU A 35 -18.21 8.58 -9.12
C LEU A 35 -18.66 8.94 -10.55
N GLU A 36 -19.94 8.78 -10.87
CA GLU A 36 -20.49 9.20 -12.17
C GLU A 36 -20.56 10.73 -12.31
N SER A 37 -20.41 11.47 -11.20
CA SER A 37 -20.60 12.93 -11.14
C SER A 37 -19.38 13.71 -10.66
N THR A 38 -18.25 13.05 -10.44
CA THR A 38 -17.04 13.69 -9.89
C THR A 38 -15.78 13.23 -10.62
N SER A 39 -14.70 13.99 -10.47
CA SER A 39 -13.36 13.61 -10.96
C SER A 39 -12.34 13.64 -9.82
N GLY A 40 -11.24 12.91 -10.00
CA GLY A 40 -10.14 12.90 -9.04
C GLY A 40 -9.51 14.28 -8.94
N ALA A 41 -9.38 15.00 -10.06
CA ALA A 41 -8.88 16.36 -10.09
C ALA A 41 -9.74 17.35 -9.28
N GLN A 42 -11.07 17.32 -9.42
CA GLN A 42 -11.96 18.23 -8.67
C GLN A 42 -11.89 17.96 -7.16
N SER A 43 -11.90 16.68 -6.78
CA SER A 43 -11.77 16.28 -5.37
C SER A 43 -10.40 16.67 -4.80
N PHE A 44 -9.33 16.54 -5.58
CA PHE A 44 -7.99 16.99 -5.19
C PHE A 44 -7.95 18.50 -4.91
N GLN A 45 -8.52 19.33 -5.79
CA GLN A 45 -8.56 20.80 -5.58
C GLN A 45 -9.28 21.12 -4.27
N THR A 46 -10.44 20.50 -4.04
CA THR A 46 -11.24 20.70 -2.81
C THR A 46 -10.44 20.34 -1.56
N ASP A 47 -9.77 19.19 -1.55
CA ASP A 47 -8.98 18.74 -0.41
C ASP A 47 -7.72 19.56 -0.19
N ARG A 48 -7.03 19.94 -1.27
CA ARG A 48 -5.87 20.82 -1.22
C ARG A 48 -6.22 22.16 -0.59
N ASP A 49 -7.31 22.79 -1.04
CA ASP A 49 -7.75 24.09 -0.55
C ASP A 49 -8.22 24.02 0.91
N ALA A 50 -8.68 22.84 1.36
CA ALA A 50 -9.02 22.55 2.75
C ALA A 50 -7.82 22.08 3.61
N GLY A 51 -6.63 21.91 3.06
CA GLY A 51 -5.45 21.38 3.76
C GLY A 51 -5.56 19.90 4.16
N ILE A 52 -6.40 19.12 3.48
CA ILE A 52 -6.62 17.70 3.76
C ILE A 52 -5.65 16.86 2.93
N LEU A 53 -4.78 16.11 3.62
CA LEU A 53 -3.86 15.17 2.98
C LEU A 53 -4.33 13.73 3.16
N ARG A 54 -4.63 13.05 2.06
CA ARG A 54 -5.07 11.65 2.04
C ARG A 54 -4.78 10.99 0.70
N PHE A 55 -4.79 9.67 0.65
CA PHE A 55 -4.89 8.90 -0.59
C PHE A 55 -6.14 8.01 -0.58
N TYR A 56 -6.71 7.80 -1.75
CA TYR A 56 -7.79 6.84 -1.95
C TYR A 56 -7.23 5.46 -2.25
N VAL A 57 -7.86 4.45 -1.66
CA VAL A 57 -7.57 3.04 -1.89
C VAL A 57 -8.79 2.34 -2.45
N THR A 58 -8.54 1.38 -3.32
CA THR A 58 -9.57 0.52 -3.90
C THR A 58 -9.23 -0.92 -3.55
N PHE A 59 -10.27 -1.75 -3.45
CA PHE A 59 -10.15 -3.16 -3.15
C PHE A 59 -10.38 -3.99 -4.41
N GLY A 60 -9.50 -4.96 -4.59
CA GLY A 60 -9.69 -6.11 -5.46
C GLY A 60 -9.23 -7.35 -4.70
N TYR A 61 -8.43 -8.20 -5.33
CA TYR A 61 -7.77 -9.32 -4.67
C TYR A 61 -6.93 -8.87 -3.46
N ALA A 62 -6.32 -7.69 -3.58
CA ALA A 62 -5.66 -6.99 -2.49
C ALA A 62 -6.03 -5.52 -2.50
N ARG A 63 -5.74 -4.83 -1.39
CA ARG A 63 -5.82 -3.37 -1.34
C ARG A 63 -4.78 -2.76 -2.26
N LYS A 64 -5.19 -1.86 -3.15
CA LYS A 64 -4.30 -1.06 -4.00
C LYS A 64 -4.42 0.42 -3.67
N ILE A 65 -3.33 1.16 -3.89
CA ILE A 65 -3.29 2.62 -3.81
C ILE A 65 -2.96 3.11 -5.23
N PRO A 66 -3.97 3.27 -6.11
CA PRO A 66 -3.72 3.53 -7.52
C PRO A 66 -2.84 4.77 -7.72
N GLY A 67 -1.84 4.65 -8.60
CA GLY A 67 -0.86 5.72 -8.88
C GLY A 67 0.27 5.87 -7.87
N ILE A 68 0.19 5.27 -6.67
CA ILE A 68 1.24 5.37 -5.63
C ILE A 68 1.91 4.02 -5.39
N GLY A 69 1.11 2.96 -5.21
CA GLY A 69 1.62 1.67 -4.75
C GLY A 69 1.71 1.55 -3.23
N ASN A 70 1.62 0.31 -2.73
CA ASN A 70 1.64 0.03 -1.30
C ASN A 70 3.03 0.27 -0.70
N VAL A 71 4.09 -0.03 -1.45
CA VAL A 71 5.46 0.10 -0.94
C VAL A 71 5.84 1.57 -0.87
N THR A 72 5.61 2.33 -1.93
CA THR A 72 5.84 3.78 -1.96
C THR A 72 5.09 4.49 -0.85
N HIS A 73 3.80 4.20 -0.62
CA HIS A 73 3.05 4.79 0.49
C HIS A 73 3.70 4.48 1.84
N SER A 74 4.01 3.20 2.08
CA SER A 74 4.61 2.77 3.34
C SER A 74 6.03 3.29 3.58
N ARG A 75 6.72 3.81 2.57
CA ARG A 75 8.09 4.35 2.70
C ARG A 75 8.09 5.87 2.72
N CYS A 76 7.33 6.50 1.83
CA CYS A 76 7.40 7.92 1.55
C CYS A 76 6.28 8.74 2.22
N TYR A 77 5.18 8.08 2.62
CA TYR A 77 3.93 8.75 3.00
C TYR A 77 3.23 8.09 4.20
N GLN A 78 3.99 7.54 5.15
CA GLN A 78 3.44 6.78 6.29
C GLN A 78 2.42 7.56 7.14
N GLY A 79 2.55 8.88 7.22
CA GLY A 79 1.63 9.76 7.95
C GLY A 79 0.38 10.16 7.17
N ILE A 80 0.28 9.81 5.87
CA ILE A 80 -0.83 10.22 5.01
C ILE A 80 -1.96 9.20 5.12
N LYS A 81 -3.16 9.68 5.45
CA LYS A 81 -4.35 8.87 5.67
C LYS A 81 -4.77 8.13 4.39
N LEU A 82 -5.18 6.87 4.55
CA LEU A 82 -5.79 6.07 3.47
C LEU A 82 -7.31 6.05 3.63
N ILE A 83 -8.04 6.38 2.57
CA ILE A 83 -9.51 6.34 2.51
C ILE A 83 -9.95 5.28 1.53
N ALA A 84 -10.67 4.27 2.01
CA ALA A 84 -11.28 3.25 1.17
C ALA A 84 -12.42 3.82 0.33
N ILE A 85 -12.43 3.53 -0.97
CA ILE A 85 -13.61 3.68 -1.81
C ILE A 85 -14.47 2.43 -1.62
N GLY A 86 -15.54 2.60 -0.83
CA GLY A 86 -16.53 1.55 -0.55
C GLY A 86 -17.17 1.01 -1.82
N GLY A 87 -17.54 -0.28 -1.80
CA GLY A 87 -18.11 -0.99 -2.93
C GLY A 87 -17.10 -1.54 -3.94
N THR A 88 -15.81 -1.19 -3.89
CA THR A 88 -14.80 -1.81 -4.77
C THR A 88 -14.51 -3.27 -4.40
N THR A 89 -14.35 -4.14 -5.39
CA THR A 89 -14.08 -5.58 -5.23
C THR A 89 -13.43 -6.18 -6.49
N ASP A 90 -12.87 -7.39 -6.39
CA ASP A 90 -12.43 -8.23 -7.50
C ASP A 90 -13.52 -9.14 -8.08
N THR A 91 -14.69 -9.19 -7.44
CA THR A 91 -15.83 -10.04 -7.85
C THR A 91 -17.05 -9.18 -8.18
N PRO A 92 -17.07 -8.49 -9.35
CA PRO A 92 -18.17 -7.60 -9.71
C PRO A 92 -19.49 -8.38 -9.87
N MET A 93 -20.54 -7.90 -9.22
CA MET A 93 -21.88 -8.50 -9.25
C MET A 93 -22.66 -8.25 -10.56
N SER A 94 -22.23 -7.28 -11.37
CA SER A 94 -22.85 -6.93 -12.66
C SER A 94 -21.88 -6.11 -13.50
N GLU A 95 -22.17 -5.98 -14.80
CA GLU A 95 -21.42 -5.10 -15.71
C GLU A 95 -21.39 -3.64 -15.22
N LYS A 96 -22.55 -3.14 -14.74
CA LYS A 96 -22.63 -1.80 -14.14
C LYS A 96 -21.68 -1.66 -12.95
N HIS A 97 -21.61 -2.68 -12.08
CA HIS A 97 -20.70 -2.67 -10.94
C HIS A 97 -19.23 -2.67 -11.39
N SER A 98 -18.87 -3.49 -12.39
CA SER A 98 -17.53 -3.50 -12.97
C SER A 98 -17.12 -2.12 -13.50
N ARG A 99 -17.99 -1.47 -14.28
CA ARG A 99 -17.74 -0.11 -14.80
C ARG A 99 -17.50 0.90 -13.68
N LEU A 100 -18.28 0.82 -12.60
CA LEU A 100 -18.11 1.72 -11.45
C LEU A 100 -16.80 1.45 -10.69
N ILE A 101 -16.34 0.21 -10.63
CA ILE A 101 -15.02 -0.15 -10.07
C ILE A 101 -13.89 0.44 -10.94
N ASP A 102 -14.01 0.40 -12.27
CA ASP A 102 -13.04 1.01 -13.18
C ASP A 102 -12.98 2.54 -13.03
N LEU A 103 -14.15 3.17 -12.85
CA LEU A 103 -14.25 4.60 -12.52
C LEU A 103 -13.59 4.90 -11.17
N ALA A 104 -13.75 4.03 -10.17
CA ALA A 104 -13.10 4.19 -8.87
C ALA A 104 -11.57 4.11 -8.97
N ASP A 105 -11.02 3.19 -9.77
CA ASP A 105 -9.56 3.12 -9.98
C ASP A 105 -9.04 4.37 -10.69
N SER A 106 -9.74 4.81 -11.73
CA SER A 106 -9.38 5.99 -12.51
C SER A 106 -9.43 7.26 -11.66
N PHE A 107 -10.51 7.45 -10.90
CA PHE A 107 -10.67 8.53 -9.92
C PHE A 107 -9.54 8.53 -8.90
N ALA A 108 -9.30 7.39 -8.24
CA ALA A 108 -8.28 7.28 -7.19
C ALA A 108 -6.89 7.55 -7.76
N ARG A 109 -6.56 7.06 -8.96
CA ARG A 109 -5.27 7.28 -9.62
C ARG A 109 -5.03 8.74 -9.92
N GLU A 110 -5.99 9.42 -10.55
CA GLU A 110 -5.88 10.84 -10.88
C GLU A 110 -5.70 11.68 -9.61
N TYR A 111 -6.59 11.49 -8.62
CA TYR A 111 -6.52 12.18 -7.34
C TYR A 111 -5.17 11.93 -6.64
N ASN A 112 -4.76 10.67 -6.52
CA ASN A 112 -3.58 10.30 -5.74
C ASN A 112 -2.30 10.85 -6.37
N LEU A 113 -2.18 10.83 -7.71
CA LEU A 113 -1.01 11.39 -8.38
C LEU A 113 -0.89 12.90 -8.16
N LEU A 114 -2.01 13.64 -8.24
CA LEU A 114 -2.03 15.07 -7.95
C LEU A 114 -1.69 15.36 -6.48
N MET A 115 -2.28 14.59 -5.56
CA MET A 115 -1.99 14.71 -4.13
C MET A 115 -0.53 14.37 -3.81
N LYS A 116 0.05 13.37 -4.48
CA LYS A 116 1.47 13.03 -4.37
C LYS A 116 2.34 14.21 -4.78
N GLN A 117 2.09 14.78 -5.96
CA GLN A 117 2.83 15.94 -6.44
C GLN A 117 2.73 17.12 -5.47
N TYR A 118 1.54 17.36 -4.91
CA TYR A 118 1.34 18.41 -3.92
C TYR A 118 2.12 18.15 -2.64
N ILE A 119 2.00 16.97 -2.02
CA ILE A 119 2.74 16.55 -0.81
C ILE A 119 4.24 16.67 -1.01
N ASP A 120 4.76 16.23 -2.17
CA ASP A 120 6.17 16.34 -2.53
C ASP A 120 6.59 17.83 -2.64
N SER A 121 5.75 18.69 -3.23
CA SER A 121 6.04 20.12 -3.40
C SER A 121 6.09 20.92 -2.10
N ILE A 122 5.35 20.48 -1.07
CA ILE A 122 5.33 21.11 0.25
C ILE A 122 6.29 20.43 1.25
N GLY A 123 7.06 19.43 0.80
CA GLY A 123 8.09 18.78 1.62
C GLY A 123 7.56 17.90 2.75
N VAL A 124 6.33 17.40 2.65
CA VAL A 124 5.72 16.53 3.68
C VAL A 124 6.11 15.05 3.47
N GLY A 125 6.51 14.67 2.26
CA GLY A 125 7.03 13.31 1.98
C GLY A 125 8.38 13.05 2.65
N THR A 126 8.61 11.82 3.09
CA THR A 126 9.89 11.40 3.71
C THR A 126 10.94 10.93 2.70
N CYS A 127 10.53 10.67 1.46
CA CYS A 127 11.44 10.29 0.38
C CYS A 127 11.91 11.51 -0.42
N PRO A 128 13.09 11.43 -1.07
CA PRO A 128 13.49 12.42 -2.05
C PRO A 128 12.47 12.53 -3.20
N PRO A 129 12.29 13.73 -3.80
CA PRO A 129 11.46 13.89 -4.98
C PRO A 129 11.87 12.92 -6.09
N GLY A 130 10.88 12.27 -6.70
CA GLY A 130 11.08 11.30 -7.78
C GLY A 130 11.40 9.87 -7.33
N ALA A 131 11.48 9.58 -6.03
CA ALA A 131 11.57 8.21 -5.54
C ALA A 131 10.28 7.43 -5.88
N ASP A 132 10.44 6.30 -6.58
CA ASP A 132 9.34 5.40 -6.96
C ASP A 132 9.68 3.95 -6.60
N TRP A 133 9.27 3.56 -5.39
CA TRP A 133 9.52 2.22 -4.85
C TRP A 133 8.72 1.14 -5.57
N GLU A 134 7.49 1.46 -5.98
CA GLU A 134 6.63 0.49 -6.65
C GLU A 134 7.16 0.19 -8.06
N GLY A 135 7.54 1.23 -8.82
CA GLY A 135 8.18 1.08 -10.12
C GLY A 135 9.52 0.36 -10.04
N MET A 136 10.34 0.67 -9.03
CA MET A 136 11.60 -0.03 -8.78
C MET A 136 11.38 -1.54 -8.57
N LEU A 137 10.42 -1.91 -7.71
CA LEU A 137 10.13 -3.31 -7.44
C LEU A 137 9.57 -4.03 -8.65
N ALA A 138 8.68 -3.41 -9.42
CA ALA A 138 8.15 -3.99 -10.64
C ALA A 138 9.29 -4.30 -11.62
N SER A 139 10.20 -3.34 -11.84
CA SER A 139 11.37 -3.52 -12.72
C SER A 139 12.33 -4.60 -12.23
N LEU A 140 12.63 -4.61 -10.92
CA LEU A 140 13.52 -5.63 -10.36
C LEU A 140 12.87 -7.02 -10.37
N THR A 141 11.57 -7.11 -10.12
CA THR A 141 10.80 -8.37 -10.19
C THR A 141 10.80 -8.92 -11.60
N GLU A 142 10.52 -8.10 -12.61
CA GLU A 142 10.55 -8.50 -14.01
C GLU A 142 11.94 -9.04 -14.40
N PHE A 143 13.00 -8.34 -13.99
CA PHE A 143 14.36 -8.80 -14.23
C PHE A 143 14.67 -10.12 -13.53
N VAL A 144 14.27 -10.29 -12.28
CA VAL A 144 14.54 -11.51 -11.48
C VAL A 144 13.75 -12.69 -12.02
N TRP A 145 12.48 -12.51 -12.37
CA TRP A 145 11.65 -13.53 -13.03
C TRP A 145 12.22 -13.94 -14.39
N GLY A 146 12.85 -13.03 -15.14
CA GLY A 146 13.40 -13.39 -16.44
C GLY A 146 12.30 -13.88 -17.38
N SER A 147 12.44 -15.11 -17.92
CA SER A 147 11.46 -15.66 -18.88
C SER A 147 10.26 -16.33 -18.21
N THR A 148 10.39 -16.76 -16.95
CA THR A 148 9.33 -17.46 -16.21
C THR A 148 9.29 -17.03 -14.74
N GLN A 149 8.11 -16.91 -14.15
CA GLN A 149 7.95 -16.54 -12.72
C GLN A 149 8.64 -17.51 -11.72
N LEU A 150 9.24 -18.60 -12.20
CA LEU A 150 9.92 -19.62 -11.39
C LEU A 150 11.43 -19.38 -11.23
N GLU A 151 11.98 -18.32 -11.81
CA GLU A 151 13.43 -18.04 -11.74
C GLU A 151 13.83 -17.32 -10.44
N GLY A 152 12.89 -16.65 -9.77
CA GLY A 152 13.14 -15.97 -8.50
C GLY A 152 11.95 -15.18 -7.95
N MET A 153 12.15 -14.49 -6.84
CA MET A 153 11.14 -13.63 -6.22
C MET A 153 11.81 -12.38 -5.62
N VAL A 154 11.10 -11.26 -5.60
CA VAL A 154 11.55 -10.02 -4.97
C VAL A 154 10.54 -9.61 -3.91
N GLY A 155 11.01 -9.32 -2.70
CA GLY A 155 10.18 -8.85 -1.59
C GLY A 155 10.80 -7.65 -0.90
N VAL A 156 9.96 -6.83 -0.25
CA VAL A 156 10.42 -5.74 0.62
C VAL A 156 10.04 -6.02 2.06
N VAL A 157 11.04 -5.95 2.93
CA VAL A 157 10.86 -6.06 4.37
C VAL A 157 10.80 -4.65 4.96
N ARG A 158 9.76 -4.41 5.77
CA ARG A 158 9.64 -3.17 6.54
C ARG A 158 10.64 -3.18 7.68
N SER A 159 11.72 -2.41 7.54
CA SER A 159 12.66 -2.09 8.62
C SER A 159 13.11 -0.64 8.54
N GLU A 160 13.77 -0.16 9.61
CA GLU A 160 14.33 1.20 9.69
C GLU A 160 15.18 1.51 8.47
N MET A 161 16.16 0.65 8.18
CA MET A 161 16.82 0.60 6.87
C MET A 161 16.02 -0.31 5.93
N PRO A 162 15.60 0.13 4.74
CA PRO A 162 14.84 -0.70 3.82
C PRO A 162 15.64 -1.92 3.39
N ARG A 163 14.96 -3.07 3.36
CA ARG A 163 15.51 -4.36 2.96
C ARG A 163 14.76 -4.91 1.76
N ILE A 164 15.51 -5.32 0.73
CA ILE A 164 14.99 -6.05 -0.42
C ILE A 164 15.53 -7.47 -0.35
N MET A 165 14.62 -8.43 -0.27
CA MET A 165 14.95 -9.85 -0.38
C MET A 165 14.81 -10.27 -1.84
N ILE A 166 15.82 -10.96 -2.38
CA ILE A 166 15.79 -11.52 -3.72
C ILE A 166 16.10 -13.02 -3.61
N ASP A 167 15.10 -13.85 -3.86
CA ASP A 167 15.27 -15.29 -3.93
C ASP A 167 15.60 -15.69 -5.37
N LEU A 168 16.66 -16.48 -5.56
CA LEU A 168 17.12 -16.94 -6.87
C LEU A 168 17.11 -18.47 -6.93
N LYS A 169 16.60 -19.00 -8.04
CA LYS A 169 16.71 -20.43 -8.36
C LYS A 169 18.04 -20.81 -8.99
N ASP A 170 18.61 -19.92 -9.82
CA ASP A 170 19.92 -20.11 -10.44
C ASP A 170 20.95 -19.15 -9.85
N LEU A 171 21.84 -19.68 -9.00
CA LEU A 171 22.89 -18.90 -8.34
C LEU A 171 23.92 -18.30 -9.29
N LYS A 172 24.04 -18.80 -10.53
CA LYS A 172 24.93 -18.20 -11.53
C LYS A 172 24.52 -16.76 -11.88
N ARG A 173 23.26 -16.39 -11.63
CA ARG A 173 22.74 -15.04 -11.86
C ARG A 173 23.08 -14.05 -10.74
N LYS A 174 23.60 -14.51 -9.59
CA LYS A 174 23.79 -13.69 -8.38
C LYS A 174 24.49 -12.37 -8.67
N ASP A 175 25.66 -12.40 -9.29
CA ASP A 175 26.48 -11.20 -9.48
C ASP A 175 25.81 -10.19 -10.43
N ASN A 176 25.12 -10.69 -11.47
CA ASN A 176 24.35 -9.86 -12.39
C ASN A 176 23.15 -9.21 -11.68
N VAL A 177 22.40 -9.99 -10.89
CA VAL A 177 21.27 -9.50 -10.08
C VAL A 177 21.73 -8.44 -9.09
N SER A 178 22.86 -8.64 -8.42
CA SER A 178 23.41 -7.66 -7.48
C SER A 178 23.73 -6.33 -8.14
N SER A 179 24.37 -6.36 -9.32
CA SER A 179 24.68 -5.16 -10.10
C SER A 179 23.42 -4.43 -10.57
N VAL A 180 22.44 -5.19 -11.08
CA VAL A 180 21.16 -4.62 -11.55
C VAL A 180 20.36 -4.03 -10.40
N ALA A 181 20.30 -4.67 -9.23
CA ALA A 181 19.54 -4.17 -8.08
C ALA A 181 19.93 -2.74 -7.69
N CYS A 182 21.22 -2.45 -7.52
CA CYS A 182 21.65 -1.10 -7.16
C CYS A 182 21.39 -0.09 -8.30
N LYS A 183 21.56 -0.48 -9.57
CA LYS A 183 21.26 0.38 -10.72
C LYS A 183 19.76 0.70 -10.81
N THR A 184 18.89 -0.28 -10.56
CA THR A 184 17.44 -0.08 -10.55
C THR A 184 17.04 0.88 -9.44
N LEU A 185 17.57 0.73 -8.22
CA LEU A 185 17.35 1.71 -7.13
C LEU A 185 17.70 3.14 -7.57
N GLN A 186 18.86 3.33 -8.21
CA GLN A 186 19.29 4.64 -8.70
C GLN A 186 18.36 5.20 -9.78
N ASN A 187 17.98 4.38 -10.77
CA ASN A 187 17.10 4.77 -11.87
C ASN A 187 15.73 5.25 -11.40
N TYR A 188 15.23 4.71 -10.28
CA TYR A 188 13.95 5.06 -9.67
C TYR A 188 14.08 6.05 -8.52
N GLY A 189 15.19 6.81 -8.46
CA GLY A 189 15.36 7.93 -7.53
C GLY A 189 15.57 7.54 -6.07
N ILE A 190 15.82 6.26 -5.76
CA ILE A 190 16.06 5.79 -4.39
C ILE A 190 17.52 6.04 -4.04
N ARG A 191 17.75 7.07 -3.22
CA ARG A 191 19.09 7.53 -2.81
C ARG A 191 19.47 7.11 -1.39
N GLU A 192 18.51 6.67 -0.59
CA GLU A 192 18.78 6.15 0.75
C GLU A 192 19.52 4.80 0.68
N PRO A 193 20.33 4.46 1.70
CA PRO A 193 20.92 3.13 1.78
C PRO A 193 19.86 2.03 1.83
N VAL A 194 20.00 1.02 0.98
CA VAL A 194 19.12 -0.16 0.96
C VAL A 194 19.96 -1.41 1.16
N ILE A 195 19.54 -2.30 2.07
CA ILE A 195 20.16 -3.61 2.21
C ILE A 195 19.51 -4.55 1.19
N ILE A 196 20.34 -5.21 0.39
CA ILE A 196 19.93 -6.30 -0.50
C ILE A 196 20.37 -7.61 0.11
N GLU A 197 19.44 -8.54 0.26
CA GLU A 197 19.69 -9.89 0.71
C GLU A 197 19.40 -10.86 -0.43
N ILE A 198 20.38 -11.66 -0.83
CA ILE A 198 20.17 -12.70 -1.83
C ILE A 198 19.99 -14.04 -1.14
N TYR A 199 18.96 -14.76 -1.56
CA TYR A 199 18.61 -16.09 -1.08
C TYR A 199 18.66 -17.10 -2.22
N GLU A 200 19.05 -18.33 -1.91
CA GLU A 200 18.93 -19.48 -2.78
C GLU A 200 17.61 -20.19 -2.51
N TRP A 201 16.81 -20.44 -3.56
CA TRP A 201 15.65 -21.30 -3.45
C TRP A 201 16.10 -22.77 -3.36
N LEU A 202 15.87 -23.40 -2.22
CA LEU A 202 16.26 -24.80 -2.01
C LEU A 202 15.19 -25.74 -2.59
N PRO A 203 15.59 -26.78 -3.35
CA PRO A 203 14.67 -27.83 -3.76
C PRO A 203 14.10 -28.56 -2.52
N PRO A 204 12.85 -29.07 -2.57
CA PRO A 204 12.24 -29.77 -1.43
C PRO A 204 13.06 -31.03 -1.08
N PRO A 205 13.24 -31.40 0.22
CA PRO A 205 12.18 -31.46 1.26
C PRO A 205 12.52 -30.74 2.60
N PRO A 206 11.55 -30.14 3.35
CA PRO A 206 10.16 -30.58 3.66
C PRO A 206 9.06 -29.72 2.99
N PRO A 207 7.73 -29.93 3.24
CA PRO A 207 6.69 -29.06 2.69
C PRO A 207 6.90 -27.60 3.10
N GLY A 208 6.91 -26.70 2.11
CA GLY A 208 7.02 -25.27 2.32
C GLY A 208 8.00 -24.59 1.38
N TYR A 209 8.00 -23.26 1.45
CA TYR A 209 8.99 -22.43 0.80
C TYR A 209 10.27 -22.41 1.65
N ASN A 210 11.34 -23.02 1.14
CA ASN A 210 12.64 -23.06 1.81
C ASN A 210 13.64 -22.23 1.03
N SER A 211 14.23 -21.23 1.67
CA SER A 211 15.34 -20.48 1.10
C SER A 211 16.48 -20.31 2.11
N ARG A 212 17.70 -20.13 1.60
CA ARG A 212 18.89 -19.90 2.41
C ARG A 212 19.56 -18.61 1.95
N LYS A 213 19.81 -17.70 2.89
CA LYS A 213 20.58 -16.48 2.59
C LYS A 213 22.01 -16.85 2.18
N ILE A 214 22.46 -16.31 1.05
CA ILE A 214 23.78 -16.58 0.50
C ILE A 214 24.65 -15.32 0.36
N ASP A 215 24.05 -14.14 0.36
CA ASP A 215 24.77 -12.87 0.23
C ASP A 215 23.98 -11.73 0.90
N GLU A 216 24.71 -10.70 1.34
CA GLU A 216 24.15 -9.45 1.83
C GLU A 216 25.09 -8.31 1.41
N PHE A 217 24.51 -7.22 0.91
CA PHE A 217 25.26 -6.00 0.63
C PHE A 217 24.36 -4.78 0.72
N ARG A 218 24.96 -3.60 0.77
CA ARG A 218 24.25 -2.32 0.76
C ARG A 218 24.35 -1.68 -0.62
N CYS A 219 23.25 -1.17 -1.12
CA CYS A 219 23.25 -0.23 -2.23
C CYS A 219 23.24 1.19 -1.68
N ILE A 220 24.28 1.96 -2.00
CA ILE A 220 24.39 3.38 -1.66
C ILE A 220 24.62 4.14 -2.96
N GLN A 221 23.65 4.98 -3.34
CA GLN A 221 23.73 5.80 -4.56
C GLN A 221 24.03 5.00 -5.85
N GLY A 222 23.54 3.77 -5.95
CA GLY A 222 23.77 2.89 -7.10
C GLY A 222 25.03 2.02 -7.01
N HIS A 223 25.80 2.12 -5.93
CA HIS A 223 27.02 1.32 -5.73
C HIS A 223 26.86 0.27 -4.64
N ILE A 224 27.45 -0.91 -4.87
CA ILE A 224 27.53 -2.01 -3.90
C ILE A 224 28.58 -1.66 -2.83
N THR A 225 28.21 -1.76 -1.56
CA THR A 225 29.08 -1.63 -0.39
C THR A 225 28.93 -2.88 0.48
N ARG A 226 30.06 -3.45 0.91
CA ARG A 226 30.13 -4.64 1.79
C ARG A 226 30.75 -4.28 3.13
#